data_AF-A0A5S9MIX8-F1
#
_entry.id   AF-A0A5S9MIX8-F1
#
_cell.length_a   1.000
_cell.length_b   1.000
_cell.length_c   1.000
_cell.angle_alpha   90.00
_cell.angle_beta   90.00
_cell.angle_gamma   90.00
#
_symmetry.space_group_name_H-M   'P 1'
#
loop_
_entity.id
_entity.type
_entity.pdbx_description
1 polymer ?
#
loop_
_entity_poly.entity_id
_entity_poly.type
_entity_poly.pdbx_seq_one_letter_code
_entity_poly.pdbx_strand_id
1 'polypeptide(L)'
;MEKDFSSYRVLIGPMLYMIKPGVAEKIEAFVKEGGIFIATYWSGIVDENDLCFLGGFPGPLRHVLGIWAEEINTLMPDEHVLMTTGNGRTYHVGQYCESIHPETASVLGHF
;
A
#
# COMPACT_ATOMS: atom_id res chain seq x y z
N MET A 1 1.13 3.66 18.67
CA MET A 1 0.60 2.30 18.88
C MET A 1 1.79 1.42 19.22
N GLU A 2 1.90 0.98 20.47
CA GLU A 2 3.05 0.23 21.02
C GLU A 2 2.85 -1.29 20.92
N LYS A 3 2.28 -1.79 19.82
CA LYS A 3 2.13 -3.24 19.64
C LYS A 3 3.40 -3.84 19.05
N ASP A 4 3.83 -4.95 19.64
CA ASP A 4 4.87 -5.82 19.11
C ASP A 4 4.30 -6.66 17.94
N PHE A 5 5.06 -6.73 16.85
CA PHE A 5 4.70 -7.48 15.64
C PHE A 5 5.34 -8.86 15.58
N SER A 6 6.29 -9.17 16.48
CA SER A 6 7.13 -10.38 16.45
C SER A 6 6.34 -11.70 16.45
N SER A 7 5.14 -11.69 17.04
CA SER A 7 4.25 -12.85 17.11
C SER A 7 3.49 -13.16 15.81
N TYR A 8 3.50 -12.24 14.84
CA TYR A 8 2.76 -12.39 13.59
C TYR A 8 3.66 -12.84 12.45
N ARG A 9 3.09 -13.56 11.48
CA ARG A 9 3.74 -13.88 10.20
C ARG A 9 3.33 -12.91 9.09
N VAL A 10 2.12 -12.37 9.19
CA VAL A 10 1.53 -11.46 8.21
C VAL A 10 0.91 -10.28 8.95
N LEU A 11 1.21 -9.07 8.49
CA LEU A 11 0.59 -7.83 8.93
C LEU A 11 -0.18 -7.23 7.75
N ILE A 12 -1.46 -6.94 7.95
CA ILE A 12 -2.34 -6.37 6.92
C ILE A 12 -2.82 -5.01 7.39
N GLY A 13 -2.57 -3.97 6.60
CA GLY A 13 -3.02 -2.60 6.85
C GLY A 13 -3.92 -2.09 5.71
N PRO A 14 -5.20 -2.46 5.67
CA PRO A 14 -6.14 -1.94 4.68
C PRO A 14 -6.40 -0.46 4.94
N MET A 15 -6.15 0.38 3.92
CA MET A 15 -6.25 1.84 3.97
C MET A 15 -5.57 2.39 5.23
N LEU A 16 -4.30 2.03 5.44
CA LEU A 16 -3.48 2.56 6.55
C LEU A 16 -3.09 4.03 6.25
N TYR A 17 -4.11 4.90 6.24
CA TYR A 17 -4.09 6.26 5.75
C TYR A 17 -3.06 7.14 6.48
N MET A 18 -3.07 7.08 7.81
CA MET A 18 -2.20 7.87 8.68
C MET A 18 -1.01 7.04 9.15
N ILE A 19 0.20 7.56 8.98
CA ILE A 19 1.44 6.95 9.48
C ILE A 19 2.00 7.82 10.60
N LYS A 20 1.84 7.33 11.82
CA LYS A 20 2.40 7.97 13.01
C LYS A 20 3.92 7.73 13.10
N PRO A 21 4.67 8.57 13.83
CA PRO A 21 6.10 8.39 14.01
C PRO A 21 6.44 6.98 14.55
N GLY A 22 7.43 6.32 13.95
CA GLY A 22 7.88 4.99 14.33
C GLY A 22 7.07 3.83 13.74
N VAL A 23 5.94 4.08 13.06
CA VAL A 23 5.11 2.99 12.49
C VAL A 23 5.76 2.38 11.26
N ALA A 24 6.23 3.22 10.33
CA ALA A 24 6.87 2.74 9.10
C ALA A 24 8.16 1.97 9.39
N GLU A 25 8.96 2.46 10.34
CA GLU A 25 10.22 1.83 10.77
C GLU A 25 9.98 0.45 11.38
N LYS A 26 8.88 0.29 12.15
CA LYS A 26 8.49 -1.02 12.70
C LYS A 26 8.00 -1.98 11.62
N ILE A 27 7.26 -1.49 10.62
CA ILE A 27 6.83 -2.29 9.48
C ILE A 27 8.04 -2.74 8.67
N GLU A 28 8.99 -1.83 8.41
CA GLU A 28 10.25 -2.15 7.75
C GLU A 28 11.06 -3.20 8.51
N ALA A 29 11.20 -3.05 9.83
CA ALA A 29 11.89 -4.03 10.67
C ALA A 29 11.21 -5.41 10.60
N PHE A 30 9.87 -5.43 10.72
CA PHE A 30 9.08 -6.66 10.62
C PHE A 30 9.28 -7.38 9.27
N VAL A 31 9.29 -6.65 8.16
CA VAL A 31 9.52 -7.22 6.83
C VAL A 31 10.96 -7.71 6.67
N LYS A 32 11.96 -6.95 7.17
CA LYS A 32 13.38 -7.35 7.18
C LYS A 32 13.62 -8.64 7.96
N GLU A 33 12.85 -8.87 9.03
CA GLU A 33 12.89 -10.09 9.84
C GLU A 33 12.14 -11.29 9.22
N GLY A 34 11.58 -11.12 8.01
CA GLY A 34 10.90 -12.18 7.26
C GLY A 34 9.37 -12.19 7.42
N GLY A 35 8.80 -11.16 8.04
CA GLY A 35 7.36 -10.93 8.05
C GLY A 35 6.82 -10.46 6.68
N ILE A 36 5.53 -10.68 6.43
CA ILE A 36 4.86 -10.23 5.21
C ILE A 36 3.96 -9.06 5.54
N PHE A 37 4.18 -7.90 4.90
CA PHE A 37 3.29 -6.75 5.01
C PHE A 37 2.42 -6.61 3.76
N ILE A 38 1.12 -6.42 3.96
CA ILE A 38 0.14 -6.16 2.90
C ILE A 38 -0.55 -4.83 3.21
N ALA A 39 -0.41 -3.88 2.30
CA ALA A 39 -1.17 -2.63 2.30
C ALA A 39 -2.15 -2.61 1.13
N THR A 40 -3.10 -1.69 1.16
CA THR A 40 -3.99 -1.40 0.02
C THR A 40 -3.76 0.02 -0.46
N TYR A 41 -4.50 0.40 -1.52
CA TYR A 41 -4.68 1.80 -1.91
C TYR A 41 -4.99 2.69 -0.70
N TRP A 42 -4.65 3.97 -0.81
CA TRP A 42 -4.87 5.00 0.18
C TRP A 42 -4.15 4.80 1.52
N SER A 43 -3.04 4.07 1.51
CA SER A 43 -2.17 3.92 2.68
C SER A 43 -1.00 4.89 2.61
N GLY A 44 -0.54 5.43 3.74
CA GLY A 44 0.66 6.27 3.77
C GLY A 44 0.46 7.68 3.22
N ILE A 45 -0.70 8.29 3.49
CA ILE A 45 -1.08 9.60 2.93
C ILE A 45 -0.65 10.74 3.86
N VAL A 46 -0.92 10.63 5.16
CA VAL A 46 -0.73 11.73 6.12
C VAL A 46 0.04 11.34 7.39
N ASP A 47 0.62 12.35 8.03
CA ASP A 47 1.22 12.27 9.36
C ASP A 47 0.17 12.33 10.49
N GLU A 48 0.60 12.34 11.75
CA GLU A 48 -0.26 12.41 12.93
C GLU A 48 -1.10 13.69 13.05
N ASN A 49 -0.79 14.71 12.26
CA ASN A 49 -1.47 16.00 12.21
C ASN A 49 -2.35 16.15 10.95
N ASP A 50 -2.57 15.06 10.21
CA ASP A 50 -3.31 15.05 8.94
C ASP A 50 -2.65 15.89 7.84
N LEU A 51 -1.32 16.07 7.91
CA LEU A 51 -0.55 16.73 6.86
C LEU A 51 -0.02 15.68 5.87
N CYS A 52 -0.23 15.93 4.58
CA CYS A 52 0.24 15.03 3.53
C CYS A 52 1.77 14.92 3.51
N PHE A 53 2.29 13.71 3.33
CA PHE A 53 3.71 13.50 3.05
C PHE A 53 4.08 14.05 1.67
N LEU A 54 5.22 14.75 1.56
CA LEU A 54 5.65 15.42 0.34
C LEU A 54 6.60 14.59 -0.56
N GLY A 55 7.01 13.40 -0.10
CA GLY A 55 7.95 12.50 -0.81
C GLY A 55 7.33 11.55 -1.83
N GLY A 56 6.04 11.75 -2.17
CA GLY A 56 5.23 10.83 -2.96
C GLY A 56 4.61 9.71 -2.11
N PHE A 57 3.45 9.20 -2.55
CA PHE A 57 2.73 8.13 -1.84
C PHE A 57 3.31 6.75 -2.18
N PRO A 58 3.26 5.76 -1.27
CA PRO A 58 2.62 5.73 0.05
C PRO A 58 3.52 6.29 1.18
N GLY A 59 4.21 7.41 0.94
CA GLY A 59 4.89 8.19 1.96
C GLY A 59 6.01 7.37 2.62
N PRO A 60 6.06 7.31 3.95
CA PRO A 60 7.03 6.48 4.67
C PRO A 60 7.01 4.98 4.32
N LEU A 61 5.95 4.46 3.69
CA LEU A 61 5.86 3.07 3.26
C LEU A 61 6.40 2.82 1.84
N ARG A 62 6.75 3.86 1.08
CA ARG A 62 7.21 3.76 -0.33
C ARG A 62 8.38 2.80 -0.49
N HIS A 63 9.36 2.89 0.41
CA HIS A 63 10.55 2.03 0.35
C HIS A 63 10.23 0.57 0.66
N VAL A 64 9.46 0.27 1.72
CA VAL A 64 9.12 -1.13 2.07
C VAL A 64 8.19 -1.79 1.06
N LEU A 65 7.29 -1.01 0.43
CA LEU A 65 6.37 -1.51 -0.59
C LEU A 65 7.02 -1.52 -2.00
N GLY A 66 8.07 -0.74 -2.22
CA GLY A 66 8.81 -0.70 -3.49
C GLY A 66 8.03 -0.09 -4.65
N ILE A 67 7.08 0.81 -4.37
CA ILE A 67 6.21 1.45 -5.36
C ILE A 67 6.04 2.95 -5.08
N TRP A 68 5.77 3.72 -6.13
CA TRP A 68 5.23 5.07 -6.05
C TRP A 68 3.77 5.08 -6.52
N ALA A 69 2.84 5.45 -5.65
CA ALA A 69 1.46 5.73 -6.03
C ALA A 69 1.35 7.21 -6.45
N GLU A 70 1.10 7.43 -7.74
CA GLU A 70 1.07 8.78 -8.33
C GLU A 70 -0.27 9.47 -8.06
N GLU A 71 -1.37 8.77 -8.31
CA GLU A 71 -2.72 9.30 -8.21
C GLU A 71 -3.74 8.22 -7.88
N ILE A 72 -4.88 8.62 -7.30
CA ILE A 72 -6.05 7.78 -7.08
C ILE A 72 -7.20 8.26 -7.96
N ASN A 73 -7.86 7.32 -8.61
CA ASN A 73 -9.05 7.54 -9.41
C ASN A 73 -10.26 6.95 -8.68
N THR A 74 -11.37 7.68 -8.70
CA THR A 74 -12.66 7.20 -8.18
C THR A 74 -13.47 6.64 -9.35
N LEU A 75 -13.99 5.44 -9.18
CA LEU A 75 -14.85 4.76 -10.16
C LEU A 75 -16.30 4.89 -9.71
N MET A 76 -17.18 5.26 -10.63
CA MET A 76 -18.63 5.31 -10.41
C MET A 76 -19.19 3.90 -10.13
N PRO A 77 -20.39 3.75 -9.53
CA PRO A 77 -20.94 2.44 -9.15
C PRO A 77 -21.07 1.42 -10.29
N ASP A 78 -21.24 1.89 -11.52
CA ASP A 78 -21.33 1.09 -12.76
C ASP A 78 -20.00 0.95 -13.50
N GLU A 79 -18.96 1.66 -13.07
CA GLU A 79 -17.62 1.59 -13.64
C GLU A 79 -16.77 0.52 -12.96
N HIS A 80 -16.01 -0.19 -13.78
CA HIS A 80 -15.05 -1.18 -13.31
C HIS A 80 -13.84 -1.24 -14.24
N VAL A 81 -12.70 -1.59 -13.66
CA VAL A 81 -11.46 -1.88 -14.37
C VAL A 81 -11.15 -3.37 -14.22
N LEU A 82 -10.59 -4.00 -15.25
CA LEU A 82 -10.18 -5.40 -15.20
C LEU A 82 -8.70 -5.51 -14.85
N MET A 83 -8.38 -6.04 -13.67
CA MET A 83 -7.02 -6.41 -13.32
C MET A 83 -6.73 -7.84 -13.78
N THR A 84 -5.65 -8.02 -14.54
CA THR A 84 -5.15 -9.33 -14.99
C THR A 84 -3.88 -9.71 -14.23
N THR A 85 -3.85 -10.88 -13.61
CA THR A 85 -2.67 -11.40 -12.91
C THR A 85 -1.73 -12.15 -13.86
N GLY A 86 -0.47 -12.35 -13.45
CA GLY A 86 0.54 -13.04 -14.28
C GLY A 86 0.20 -14.49 -14.68
N ASN A 87 -0.77 -15.13 -14.02
CA ASN A 87 -1.30 -16.45 -14.39
C ASN A 87 -2.58 -16.38 -15.26
N GLY A 88 -2.94 -15.21 -15.78
CA GLY A 88 -4.06 -14.99 -16.70
C GLY A 88 -5.44 -14.90 -16.03
N ARG A 89 -5.53 -14.87 -14.70
CA ARG A 89 -6.82 -14.64 -14.02
C ARG A 89 -7.18 -13.16 -14.07
N THR A 90 -8.47 -12.87 -14.21
CA THR A 90 -9.01 -11.52 -14.24
C THR A 90 -9.90 -11.25 -13.04
N TYR A 91 -9.86 -10.02 -12.53
CA TYR A 91 -10.65 -9.56 -11.39
C TYR A 91 -11.24 -8.18 -11.71
N HIS A 92 -12.50 -7.95 -11.33
CA HIS A 92 -13.11 -6.63 -11.39
C HIS A 92 -12.62 -5.78 -10.21
N VAL A 93 -12.15 -4.57 -10.51
CA VAL A 93 -11.80 -3.52 -9.55
C VAL A 93 -12.83 -2.40 -9.68
N GLY A 94 -13.33 -1.91 -8.55
CA GLY A 94 -14.34 -0.84 -8.48
C GLY A 94 -14.06 0.11 -7.31
N GLN A 95 -14.86 1.17 -7.19
CA GLN A 95 -14.74 2.24 -6.20
C GLN A 95 -13.48 3.11 -6.34
N TYR A 96 -12.29 2.54 -6.19
CA TYR A 96 -11.02 3.26 -6.28
C TYR A 96 -9.96 2.44 -7.02
N CYS A 97 -9.12 3.14 -7.77
CA CYS A 97 -8.00 2.55 -8.50
C CYS A 97 -6.80 3.52 -8.46
N GLU A 98 -5.63 3.05 -8.02
CA GLU A 98 -4.42 3.87 -7.99
C GLU A 98 -3.53 3.58 -9.20
N SER A 99 -3.03 4.64 -9.82
CA SER A 99 -1.93 4.54 -10.78
C SER A 99 -0.62 4.41 -9.99
N ILE A 100 0.05 3.26 -10.14
CA ILE A 100 1.27 2.94 -9.40
C ILE A 100 2.45 2.68 -10.33
N HIS A 101 3.62 3.10 -9.90
CA HIS A 101 4.90 2.90 -10.57
C HIS A 101 5.77 1.96 -9.72
N PRO A 102 6.07 0.74 -10.19
CA PRO A 102 7.01 -0.14 -9.50
C PRO A 102 8.42 0.47 -9.51
N GLU A 103 9.06 0.53 -8.35
CA GLU A 103 10.45 1.00 -8.19
C GLU A 103 11.38 -0.18 -7.93
N THR A 104 11.06 -0.99 -6.93
CA THR A 104 11.77 -2.23 -6.57
C THR A 104 10.83 -3.43 -6.50
N ALA A 105 9.52 -3.19 -6.51
CA ALA A 105 8.50 -4.23 -6.45
C ALA A 105 8.43 -5.05 -7.75
N SER A 106 8.04 -6.32 -7.60
CA SER A 106 7.63 -7.17 -8.72
C SER A 106 6.12 -7.07 -8.95
N VAL A 107 5.71 -6.91 -10.20
CA VAL A 107 4.29 -6.76 -10.57
C VAL A 107 3.61 -8.13 -10.63
N LEU A 108 2.57 -8.33 -9.82
CA LEU A 108 1.76 -9.57 -9.81
C LEU A 108 0.52 -9.50 -10.71
N GLY A 109 0.04 -8.30 -11.01
CA GLY A 109 -1.07 -8.02 -11.92
C GLY A 109 -1.07 -6.58 -12.41
N HIS A 110 -1.77 -6.34 -13.51
CA HIS A 110 -1.88 -5.03 -14.18
C HIS A 110 -3.31 -4.81 -14.64
N PHE A 111 -3.66 -3.56 -14.94
CA PHE A 111 -4.89 -3.18 -15.60
C PHE A 111 -4.60 -2.19 -16.73
#